data_AF-A0A371EAG1-F1
#
_entry.id   AF-A0A371EAG1-F1
#
_cell.length_a   1.000
_cell.length_b   1.000
_cell.length_c   1.000
_cell.angle_alpha   90.00
_cell.angle_beta   90.00
_cell.angle_gamma   90.00
#
_symmetry.space_group_name_H-M   'P 1'
#
loop_
_entity.id
_entity.type
_entity.pdbx_description
1 polymer ?
#
loop_
_entity_poly.entity_id
_entity_poly.type
_entity_poly.pdbx_seq_one_letter_code
_entity_poly.pdbx_strand_id
1 'polypeptide(L)'
;MDWAFVHKTWDKWASANIGYSGHPLKAALLINYDPTGPSRLLSTIAEQEGIKANPIELGHFVDFIKQNKLQTELFIIGSNQCKLKLS
;
A
#
# COMPACT_ATOMS: atom_id res chain seq x y z
N MET A 1 -8.56 -0.31 20.38
CA MET A 1 -8.50 0.68 19.29
C MET A 1 -9.87 0.70 18.62
N ASP A 2 -10.44 1.87 18.39
CA ASP A 2 -11.73 1.99 17.70
C ASP A 2 -11.49 1.98 16.17
N TRP A 3 -11.79 0.85 15.55
CA TRP A 3 -11.59 0.66 14.11
C TRP A 3 -12.49 1.58 13.28
N ALA A 4 -13.70 1.94 13.76
CA ALA A 4 -14.57 2.86 13.04
C ALA A 4 -13.97 4.26 12.97
N PHE A 5 -13.32 4.71 14.06
CA PHE A 5 -12.57 5.96 14.09
C PHE A 5 -11.35 5.93 13.15
N VAL A 6 -10.61 4.81 13.12
CA VAL A 6 -9.45 4.63 12.23
C VAL A 6 -9.87 4.72 10.77
N HIS A 7 -10.91 3.99 10.35
CA HIS A 7 -11.42 4.02 8.97
C HIS A 7 -11.89 5.43 8.59
N LYS A 8 -12.70 6.08 9.43
CA LYS A 8 -13.18 7.44 9.15
C LYS A 8 -12.05 8.46 9.01
N THR A 9 -11.01 8.35 9.83
CA THR A 9 -9.84 9.24 9.78
C THR A 9 -9.01 8.96 8.54
N TRP A 10 -8.82 7.68 8.20
CA TRP A 10 -8.13 7.25 7.00
C TRP A 10 -8.83 7.72 5.72
N ASP A 11 -10.14 7.53 5.60
CA ASP A 11 -10.90 7.95 4.41
C ASP A 11 -10.84 9.47 4.20
N LYS A 12 -10.93 10.23 5.29
CA LYS A 12 -10.76 11.69 5.25
C LYS A 12 -9.36 12.08 4.78
N TRP A 13 -8.33 11.44 5.32
CA TRP A 13 -6.94 11.72 4.90
C TRP A 13 -6.71 11.32 3.44
N ALA A 14 -7.12 10.11 3.05
CA ALA A 14 -6.95 9.61 1.69
C ALA A 14 -7.62 10.53 0.67
N SER A 15 -8.88 10.90 0.90
CA SER A 15 -9.62 11.80 0.00
C SER A 15 -8.99 13.18 -0.17
N ALA A 16 -8.29 13.68 0.85
CA ALA A 16 -7.67 15.00 0.83
C ALA A 16 -6.22 15.01 0.32
N ASN A 17 -5.52 13.88 0.38
CA ASN A 17 -4.06 13.83 0.15
C ASN A 17 -3.65 12.91 -1.00
N ILE A 18 -4.55 12.05 -1.50
CA ILE A 18 -4.24 11.03 -2.50
C ILE A 18 -4.78 11.47 -3.86
N GLY A 19 -3.89 11.97 -4.71
CA GLY A 19 -4.19 12.48 -6.05
C GLY A 19 -3.71 13.93 -6.22
N TYR A 20 -3.47 14.33 -7.47
CA TYR A 20 -3.19 15.72 -7.82
C TYR A 20 -4.46 16.34 -8.42
N SER A 21 -4.59 17.67 -8.40
CA SER A 21 -5.74 18.37 -8.97
C SER A 21 -6.02 17.88 -10.40
N GLY A 22 -7.16 17.22 -10.59
CA GLY A 22 -7.60 16.64 -11.87
C GLY A 22 -7.26 15.17 -12.11
N HIS A 23 -6.40 14.55 -11.28
CA HIS A 23 -5.99 13.14 -11.39
C HIS A 23 -6.12 12.44 -10.02
N PRO A 24 -7.35 12.01 -9.64
CA PRO A 24 -7.53 11.24 -8.42
C PRO A 24 -6.80 9.90 -8.56
N LEU A 25 -5.99 9.55 -7.57
CA LEU A 25 -5.42 8.22 -7.47
C LEU A 25 -6.55 7.21 -7.21
N LYS A 26 -6.44 6.01 -7.78
CA LYS A 26 -7.52 5.00 -7.77
C LYS A 26 -7.71 4.30 -6.41
N ALA A 27 -6.75 4.46 -5.49
CA ALA A 27 -6.62 3.64 -4.30
C ALA A 27 -5.57 4.21 -3.32
N ALA A 28 -5.81 4.08 -2.01
CA ALA A 28 -4.85 4.29 -0.93
C ALA A 28 -4.82 3.09 0.05
N LEU A 29 -3.63 2.70 0.49
CA LEU A 29 -3.44 1.63 1.47
C LEU A 29 -2.42 2.04 2.55
N LEU A 30 -2.72 1.76 3.82
CA LEU A 30 -1.82 1.93 4.96
C LEU A 30 -1.44 0.57 5.54
N ILE A 31 -0.14 0.27 5.56
CA ILE A 31 0.41 -0.99 6.08
C ILE A 31 1.27 -0.73 7.32
N ASN A 32 1.22 -1.65 8.27
CA ASN A 32 2.15 -1.67 9.39
C ASN A 32 3.46 -2.29 8.95
N TYR A 33 4.47 -1.45 8.69
CA TYR A 33 5.77 -1.90 8.22
C TYR A 33 6.76 -2.05 9.38
N ASP A 34 7.25 -3.27 9.57
CA ASP A 34 8.42 -3.57 10.41
C ASP A 34 9.62 -3.92 9.50
N PRO A 35 10.68 -3.10 9.49
CA PRO A 35 11.87 -3.35 8.68
C PRO A 35 12.64 -4.61 9.11
N THR A 36 12.53 -5.00 10.37
CA THR A 36 13.23 -6.16 10.96
C THR A 36 12.35 -7.42 11.01
N GLY A 37 11.03 -7.23 11.03
CA GLY A 37 10.05 -8.30 11.05
C GLY A 37 9.92 -9.04 9.71
N PRO A 38 9.42 -10.28 9.71
CA PRO A 38 9.20 -11.03 8.48
C PRO A 38 8.00 -10.48 7.70
N SER A 39 8.14 -10.28 6.39
CA SER A 39 7.13 -9.63 5.54
C SER A 39 5.81 -10.40 5.43
N ARG A 40 5.81 -11.70 5.74
CA ARG A 40 4.58 -12.52 5.89
C ARG A 40 3.67 -12.10 7.04
N LEU A 41 4.17 -11.31 7.99
CA LEU A 41 3.40 -10.79 9.13
C LEU A 41 2.91 -9.35 8.88
N LEU A 42 2.96 -8.87 7.63
CA LEU A 42 2.48 -7.55 7.27
C LEU A 42 0.98 -7.45 7.54
N SER A 43 0.58 -6.46 8.33
CA SER A 43 -0.83 -6.15 8.57
C SER A 43 -1.23 -4.85 7.90
N THR A 44 -2.40 -4.84 7.27
CA THR A 44 -3.05 -3.62 6.80
C THR A 44 -3.67 -2.90 8.01
N ILE A 45 -3.32 -1.63 8.18
CA ILE A 45 -3.91 -0.75 9.21
C ILE A 45 -5.21 -0.16 8.70
N ALA A 46 -5.23 0.29 7.44
CA ALA A 46 -6.41 0.84 6.79
C ALA A 46 -6.29 0.73 5.27
N GLU A 47 -7.41 0.55 4.59
CA GLU A 47 -7.52 0.57 3.14
C GLU A 47 -8.68 1.47 2.75
N GLN A 48 -8.55 2.17 1.62
CA GLN A 48 -9.67 2.90 1.06
C GLN A 48 -10.72 1.91 0.54
N GLU A 49 -12.00 2.22 0.75
CA GLU A 49 -13.10 1.40 0.27
C GLU A 49 -12.98 1.09 -1.23
N GLY A 50 -13.13 -0.19 -1.59
CA GLY A 50 -13.07 -0.68 -2.98
C GLY A 50 -11.71 -1.24 -3.43
N ILE A 51 -10.67 -1.13 -2.61
CA ILE A 51 -9.39 -1.82 -2.86
C ILE A 51 -9.51 -3.32 -2.57
N LYS A 52 -8.89 -4.11 -3.44
CA LYS A 52 -8.66 -5.54 -3.23
C LYS A 52 -7.15 -5.81 -3.23
N ALA A 53 -6.48 -5.41 -2.16
CA ALA A 53 -5.05 -5.69 -2.00
C ALA A 53 -4.87 -7.03 -1.29
N ASN A 54 -4.09 -7.95 -1.88
CA ASN A 54 -3.79 -9.23 -1.27
C ASN A 54 -2.59 -9.08 -0.31
N PRO A 55 -2.71 -9.49 0.97
CA PRO A 55 -1.59 -9.45 1.92
C PRO A 55 -0.32 -10.16 1.43
N ILE A 56 -0.45 -11.23 0.64
CA ILE A 56 0.69 -11.96 0.06
C ILE A 56 1.44 -11.08 -0.94
N GLU A 57 0.72 -10.38 -1.81
CA GLU A 57 1.29 -9.49 -2.82
C GLU A 57 1.99 -8.29 -2.15
N LEU A 58 1.39 -7.74 -1.09
CA LEU A 58 2.00 -6.69 -0.29
C LEU A 58 3.27 -7.17 0.40
N GLY A 59 3.30 -8.42 0.88
CA GLY A 59 4.51 -9.05 1.42
C GLY A 59 5.65 -9.07 0.40
N HIS A 60 5.37 -9.50 -0.84
CA HIS A 60 6.36 -9.47 -1.93
C HIS A 60 6.83 -8.05 -2.27
N PHE A 61 5.92 -7.07 -2.29
CA PHE A 61 6.29 -5.67 -2.48
C PHE A 61 7.23 -5.17 -1.36
N VAL A 62 6.95 -5.53 -0.11
CA VAL A 62 7.80 -5.15 1.02
C VAL A 62 9.16 -5.83 0.97
N ASP A 63 9.22 -7.11 0.61
CA ASP A 63 10.48 -7.83 0.39
C ASP A 63 11.32 -7.16 -0.72
N PHE A 64 10.66 -6.70 -1.78
CA PHE A 64 11.29 -5.95 -2.85
C PHE A 64 11.91 -4.63 -2.37
N ILE A 65 11.21 -3.87 -1.51
CA ILE A 65 11.76 -2.66 -0.87
C ILE A 65 12.97 -3.01 0.03
N LYS A 66 12.83 -4.04 0.89
CA LYS A 66 13.89 -4.45 1.83
C LYS A 66 15.17 -4.88 1.11
N GLN A 67 15.04 -5.57 -0.02
CA GLN A 67 16.19 -6.06 -0.79
C GLN A 67 16.84 -4.98 -1.67
N ASN A 68 16.31 -3.74 -1.68
CA ASN A 68 16.76 -2.63 -2.52
C ASN A 68 16.87 -3.00 -4.02
N LYS A 69 16.03 -3.91 -4.49
CA LYS A 69 16.02 -4.37 -5.89
C LYS A 69 15.20 -3.47 -6.81
N LEU A 70 15.10 -2.20 -6.45
CA LEU A 70 14.20 -1.18 -6.98
C LEU A 70 14.26 -0.97 -8.50
N GLN A 71 15.30 -1.45 -9.18
CA GLN A 71 15.55 -1.14 -10.60
C GLN A 71 15.17 -2.24 -11.60
N THR A 72 14.95 -3.49 -11.20
CA THR A 72 14.81 -4.61 -12.16
C THR A 72 13.58 -5.50 -12.03
N GLU A 73 12.89 -5.53 -10.88
CA GLU A 73 11.78 -6.49 -10.69
C GLU A 73 10.39 -5.82 -10.76
N LEU A 74 9.42 -6.60 -11.23
CA LEU A 74 8.00 -6.25 -11.27
C LEU A 74 7.35 -6.74 -9.97
N PHE A 75 6.40 -5.96 -9.44
CA PHE A 75 5.58 -6.39 -8.30
C PHE A 75 4.10 -6.27 -8.64
N ILE A 76 3.26 -6.96 -7.88
CA ILE A 76 1.81 -6.98 -8.08
C ILE A 76 1.16 -6.19 -6.95
N ILE A 77 0.19 -5.33 -7.29
CA ILE A 77 -0.74 -4.74 -6.33
C ILE A 77 -2.16 -4.98 -6.84
N GLY A 78 -2.88 -5.88 -6.15
CA GLY A 78 -4.20 -6.33 -6.58
C GLY A 78 -4.10 -7.00 -7.95
N SER A 79 -4.85 -6.50 -8.93
CA SER A 79 -4.84 -7.06 -10.30
C SER A 79 -3.74 -6.47 -11.21
N ASN A 80 -2.93 -5.53 -10.71
CA ASN A 80 -2.03 -4.74 -11.54
C ASN A 80 -0.57 -5.20 -11.37
N GLN A 81 0.13 -5.36 -12.50
CA GLN A 81 1.57 -5.52 -12.53
C GLN A 81 2.24 -4.14 -12.62
N CYS A 82 3.04 -3.80 -11.63
CA CYS A 82 3.66 -2.49 -11.46
C CYS A 82 5.19 -2.59 -11.59
N LYS A 83 5.81 -1.51 -12.07
CA LYS A 83 7.27 -1.32 -12.09
C LYS A 83 7.62 -0.03 -11.36
N LEU A 84 8.65 -0.07 -10.52
CA LEU A 84 9.16 1.14 -9.90
C LEU A 84 9.92 1.98 -10.93
N LYS A 85 9.63 3.29 -10.99
CA LYS A 85 10.34 4.25 -11.84
C LYS A 85 11.02 5.27 -10.93
N LEU A 86 12.35 5.26 -10.90
CA LEU A 86 13.14 6.31 -10.24
C LEU A 86 13.24 7.49 -11.20
N SER A 87 12.90 8.71 -10.74
CA SER A 87 12.99 9.97 -11.49
C SER A 87 14.17 10.79 -11.02
#